data_AF-A0AAX2CDZ6-F1
#
_entry.id   AF-A0AAX2CDZ6-F1
#
_cell.length_a   1.000
_cell.length_b   1.000
_cell.length_c   1.000
_cell.angle_alpha   90.00
_cell.angle_beta   90.00
_cell.angle_gamma   90.00
#
_symmetry.space_group_name_H-M   'P 1'
#
loop_
_entity.id
_entity.type
_entity.pdbx_description
1 polymer ?
#
loop_
_entity_poly.entity_id
_entity_poly.type
_entity_poly.pdbx_seq_one_letter_code
_entity_poly.pdbx_strand_id
1 'polypeptide(L)'
;MPNITVKMFPAKNGDCFLVSLGLDNKKHILIDCGYVETYRDYLKEELMKIASNGEAIDLMVITYIDQNHILGALVFLEENNEAPFIEIKEIWHNSYRHLQFEKENVEKITEQELTILNREVVLGSSFLQHQIGKSRIRDEEISAKQDTELLTYVERTQEVLIKNLKLTIL
;
A
#
# COMPACT_ATOMS: atom_id res chain seq x y z
N MET A 1 -14.71 -29.52 1.45
CA MET A 1 -15.04 -28.10 1.68
C MET A 1 -13.83 -27.28 1.26
N PRO A 2 -13.97 -26.10 0.63
CA PRO A 2 -12.81 -25.25 0.40
C PRO A 2 -12.26 -24.82 1.77
N ASN A 3 -10.98 -25.11 2.01
CA ASN A 3 -10.28 -24.65 3.20
C ASN A 3 -9.95 -23.16 2.98
N ILE A 4 -10.34 -22.31 3.92
CA ILE A 4 -10.05 -20.87 3.90
C ILE A 4 -9.28 -20.56 5.17
N THR A 5 -8.11 -19.96 4.99
CA THR A 5 -7.26 -19.53 6.11
C THR A 5 -6.98 -18.04 5.99
N VAL A 6 -7.02 -17.35 7.13
CA VAL A 6 -6.65 -15.93 7.22
C VAL A 6 -5.50 -15.84 8.21
N LYS A 7 -4.37 -15.29 7.76
CA LYS A 7 -3.18 -15.05 8.57
C LYS A 7 -2.98 -13.54 8.69
N MET A 8 -3.08 -13.02 9.91
CA MET A 8 -2.80 -11.61 10.21
C MET A 8 -1.36 -11.47 10.69
N PHE A 9 -0.64 -10.47 10.16
CA PHE A 9 0.74 -10.20 10.52
C PHE A 9 0.83 -9.02 11.50
N PRO A 10 1.84 -8.99 12.39
CA PRO A 10 2.07 -7.84 13.24
C PRO A 10 2.33 -6.55 12.42
N ALA A 11 1.39 -5.62 12.48
CA ALA A 11 1.42 -4.38 11.69
C ALA A 11 1.33 -3.08 12.52
N LYS A 12 1.59 -3.17 13.84
CA LYS A 12 1.43 -2.06 14.79
C LYS A 12 -0.01 -1.50 14.73
N ASN A 13 -0.18 -0.28 14.21
CA ASN A 13 -1.45 0.41 14.01
C ASN A 13 -1.95 0.36 12.56
N GLY A 14 -1.31 -0.41 11.68
CA GLY A 14 -1.80 -0.67 10.33
C GLY A 14 -2.27 -2.09 10.13
N ASP A 15 -2.50 -2.46 8.87
CA ASP A 15 -2.99 -3.79 8.49
C ASP A 15 -2.02 -4.51 7.55
N CYS A 16 -1.94 -5.83 7.73
CA CYS A 16 -1.32 -6.75 6.79
C CYS A 16 -1.86 -8.15 7.05
N PHE A 17 -2.53 -8.74 6.07
CA PHE A 17 -3.01 -10.11 6.20
C PHE A 17 -3.10 -10.84 4.87
N LEU A 18 -2.96 -12.16 4.95
CA LEU A 18 -2.97 -13.08 3.83
C LEU A 18 -4.17 -14.02 3.96
N VAL A 19 -5.02 -14.02 2.94
CA VAL A 19 -6.11 -14.97 2.79
C VAL A 19 -5.67 -16.07 1.82
N SER A 20 -5.72 -17.32 2.25
CA SER A 20 -5.39 -18.46 1.39
C SER A 20 -6.58 -19.38 1.24
N LEU A 21 -6.92 -19.73 -0.01
CA LEU A 21 -8.05 -20.57 -0.37
C LEU A 21 -7.59 -21.86 -1.04
N GLY A 22 -8.15 -23.00 -0.62
CA GLY A 22 -7.86 -24.31 -1.18
C GLY A 22 -6.99 -25.19 -0.27
N LEU A 23 -6.91 -26.46 -0.62
CA LEU A 23 -6.05 -27.45 0.05
C LEU A 23 -4.77 -27.66 -0.77
N ASP A 24 -4.93 -27.88 -2.07
CA ASP A 24 -3.88 -28.02 -3.07
C ASP A 24 -3.98 -26.88 -4.09
N ASN A 25 -2.84 -26.42 -4.62
CA ASN A 25 -2.75 -25.26 -5.53
C ASN A 25 -3.47 -24.02 -4.95
N LYS A 26 -3.00 -23.55 -3.79
CA LYS A 26 -3.71 -22.50 -3.06
C LYS A 26 -3.76 -21.20 -3.85
N LYS A 27 -4.86 -20.49 -3.65
CA LYS A 27 -5.04 -19.12 -4.10
C LYS A 27 -4.74 -18.16 -2.97
N HIS A 28 -3.92 -17.15 -3.23
CA HIS A 28 -3.48 -16.20 -2.21
C HIS A 28 -3.93 -14.78 -2.52
N ILE A 29 -4.56 -14.15 -1.53
CA ILE A 29 -4.93 -12.74 -1.55
C ILE A 29 -4.16 -12.04 -0.44
N LEU A 30 -3.29 -11.11 -0.81
CA LEU A 30 -2.56 -10.25 0.12
C LEU A 30 -3.30 -8.92 0.26
N ILE A 31 -3.61 -8.51 1.50
CA ILE A 31 -4.32 -7.27 1.79
C ILE A 31 -3.43 -6.42 2.70
N ASP A 32 -3.01 -5.27 2.18
CA ASP A 32 -2.02 -4.35 2.74
C ASP A 32 -0.70 -5.03 3.17
N CYS A 33 0.30 -4.22 3.51
CA CYS A 33 1.63 -4.72 3.85
C CYS A 33 2.21 -4.09 5.12
N GLY A 34 1.41 -3.31 5.84
CA GLY A 34 1.85 -2.66 7.07
C GLY A 34 3.00 -1.68 6.85
N TYR A 35 3.84 -1.58 7.87
CA TYR A 35 5.11 -0.85 7.83
C TYR A 35 6.23 -1.65 7.15
N VAL A 36 7.38 -1.00 6.91
CA VAL A 36 8.59 -1.67 6.41
C VAL A 36 8.99 -2.86 7.29
N GLU A 37 8.88 -2.73 8.62
CA GLU A 37 9.22 -3.84 9.53
C GLU A 37 8.23 -5.00 9.41
N THR A 38 6.95 -4.72 9.16
CA THR A 38 5.94 -5.76 8.90
C THR A 38 6.33 -6.60 7.69
N TYR A 39 6.77 -5.95 6.62
CA TYR A 39 7.28 -6.66 5.45
C TYR A 39 8.52 -7.50 5.79
N ARG A 40 9.55 -6.86 6.34
CA ARG A 40 10.88 -7.48 6.54
C ARG A 40 10.87 -8.60 7.56
N ASP A 41 10.17 -8.41 8.68
CA ASP A 41 10.27 -9.29 9.85
C ASP A 41 9.25 -10.44 9.80
N TYR A 42 8.16 -10.30 9.03
CA TYR A 42 7.06 -11.28 9.04
C TYR A 42 6.57 -11.69 7.66
N LEU A 43 6.18 -10.72 6.81
CA LEU A 43 5.50 -11.04 5.55
C LEU A 43 6.45 -11.69 4.53
N LYS A 44 7.70 -11.20 4.40
CA LYS A 44 8.66 -11.67 3.39
C LYS A 44 8.93 -13.17 3.49
N GLU A 45 9.08 -13.70 4.71
CA GLU A 45 9.28 -15.13 4.93
C GLU A 45 8.07 -15.95 4.42
N GLU A 46 6.85 -15.46 4.65
CA GLU A 46 5.64 -16.14 4.16
C GLU A 46 5.56 -16.11 2.63
N LEU A 47 5.87 -14.97 2.01
CA LEU A 47 5.88 -14.85 0.55
C LEU A 47 6.91 -15.79 -0.09
N MET A 48 8.10 -15.92 0.51
CA MET A 48 9.11 -16.88 0.04
C MET A 48 8.63 -18.34 0.16
N LYS A 49 7.87 -18.69 1.21
CA LYS A 49 7.26 -20.02 1.34
C LYS A 49 6.24 -20.29 0.25
N ILE A 50 5.35 -19.33 -0.04
CA ILE A 50 4.37 -19.42 -1.13
C ILE A 50 5.10 -19.66 -2.46
N ALA A 51 6.11 -18.84 -2.76
CA ALA A 51 6.91 -18.99 -3.97
C ALA A 51 7.60 -20.37 -4.05
N SER A 52 8.14 -20.87 -2.93
CA SER A 52 8.81 -22.18 -2.89
C SER A 52 7.86 -23.37 -3.15
N ASN A 53 6.56 -23.18 -2.90
CA ASN A 53 5.53 -24.17 -3.26
C ASN A 53 5.12 -24.11 -4.74
N GLY A 54 5.71 -23.19 -5.53
CA GLY A 54 5.25 -22.91 -6.89
C GLY A 54 3.92 -22.16 -6.94
N GLU A 55 3.51 -21.54 -5.83
CA GLU A 55 2.30 -20.74 -5.70
C GLU A 55 2.62 -19.25 -5.95
N ALA A 56 1.58 -18.44 -6.12
CA ALA A 56 1.70 -17.02 -6.46
C ALA A 56 0.71 -16.18 -5.63
N ILE A 57 0.90 -14.86 -5.62
CA ILE A 57 -0.15 -13.94 -5.14
C ILE A 57 -1.13 -13.73 -6.29
N ASP A 58 -2.33 -14.28 -6.18
CA ASP A 58 -3.37 -14.12 -7.21
C ASP A 58 -3.97 -12.72 -7.19
N LEU A 59 -4.05 -12.10 -6.01
CA LEU A 59 -4.52 -10.72 -5.87
C LEU A 59 -3.79 -10.03 -4.71
N MET A 60 -3.21 -8.86 -4.98
CA MET A 60 -2.75 -7.93 -3.96
C MET A 60 -3.71 -6.74 -3.89
N VAL A 61 -4.20 -6.41 -2.70
CA VAL A 61 -5.11 -5.28 -2.47
C VAL A 61 -4.42 -4.28 -1.56
N ILE A 62 -4.33 -3.04 -2.01
CA ILE A 62 -3.86 -1.89 -1.25
C ILE A 62 -5.07 -1.00 -0.99
N THR A 63 -5.52 -1.00 0.26
CA THR A 63 -6.86 -0.54 0.63
C THR A 63 -6.95 0.99 0.69
N TYR A 64 -5.89 1.66 1.14
CA TYR A 64 -5.73 3.11 1.15
C TYR A 64 -4.24 3.49 1.26
N ILE A 65 -3.96 4.79 1.31
CA ILE A 65 -2.60 5.33 1.09
C ILE A 65 -1.84 5.71 2.36
N ASP A 66 -2.37 5.49 3.56
CA ASP A 66 -1.64 5.90 4.77
C ASP A 66 -0.41 5.03 4.98
N GLN A 67 0.64 5.65 5.51
CA GLN A 67 1.95 5.04 5.72
C GLN A 67 1.90 3.68 6.41
N ASN A 68 1.04 3.54 7.43
CA ASN A 68 0.90 2.31 8.19
C ASN A 68 0.36 1.13 7.36
N HIS A 69 -0.06 1.33 6.10
CA HIS A 69 -0.56 0.30 5.20
C HIS A 69 0.34 0.06 3.99
N ILE A 70 0.94 1.13 3.45
CA ILE A 70 1.64 1.10 2.15
C ILE A 70 3.16 0.93 2.24
N LEU A 71 3.79 1.24 3.37
CA LEU A 71 5.25 1.26 3.47
C LEU A 71 5.87 -0.12 3.26
N GLY A 72 5.25 -1.18 3.76
CA GLY A 72 5.67 -2.55 3.47
C GLY A 72 5.49 -2.92 2.01
N ALA A 73 4.45 -2.41 1.34
CA ALA A 73 4.16 -2.70 -0.06
C ALA A 73 5.20 -2.03 -0.99
N LEU A 74 5.63 -0.81 -0.65
CA LEU A 74 6.71 -0.12 -1.34
C LEU A 74 7.98 -0.96 -1.38
N VAL A 75 8.47 -1.37 -0.20
CA VAL A 75 9.71 -2.15 -0.09
C VAL A 75 9.55 -3.53 -0.75
N PHE A 76 8.39 -4.17 -0.58
CA PHE A 76 8.11 -5.44 -1.25
C PHE A 76 8.18 -5.33 -2.77
N LEU A 77 7.43 -4.39 -3.37
CA LEU A 77 7.35 -4.26 -4.81
C LEU A 77 8.67 -3.74 -5.41
N GLU A 78 9.41 -2.86 -4.71
CA GLU A 78 10.75 -2.44 -5.11
C GLU A 78 11.68 -3.67 -5.23
N GLU A 79 11.82 -4.44 -4.14
CA GLU A 79 12.68 -5.62 -4.11
C GLU A 79 12.25 -6.69 -5.14
N ASN A 80 10.94 -6.95 -5.27
CA ASN A 80 10.43 -7.95 -6.20
C ASN A 80 10.49 -7.49 -7.68
N ASN A 81 10.48 -6.18 -7.95
CA ASN A 81 10.68 -5.67 -9.32
C ASN A 81 12.17 -5.69 -9.73
N GLU A 82 13.10 -5.54 -8.78
CA GLU A 82 14.54 -5.63 -9.04
C GLU A 82 15.01 -7.08 -9.17
N ALA A 83 14.55 -7.95 -8.26
CA ALA A 83 14.87 -9.37 -8.23
C ALA A 83 13.60 -10.19 -7.95
N PRO A 84 12.80 -10.50 -8.99
CA PRO A 84 11.55 -11.23 -8.85
C PRO A 84 11.73 -12.56 -8.12
N PHE A 85 11.02 -12.73 -7.01
CA PHE A 85 11.01 -13.97 -6.22
C PHE A 85 9.61 -14.57 -6.08
N ILE A 86 8.55 -13.78 -6.29
CA ILE A 86 7.16 -14.25 -6.31
C ILE A 86 6.38 -13.55 -7.42
N GLU A 87 5.52 -14.31 -8.12
CA GLU A 87 4.59 -13.76 -9.11
C GLU A 87 3.40 -13.09 -8.42
N ILE A 88 2.99 -11.92 -8.92
CA ILE A 88 1.78 -11.19 -8.50
C ILE A 88 0.88 -11.02 -9.73
N LYS A 89 -0.26 -11.71 -9.75
CA LYS A 89 -1.12 -11.79 -10.94
C LYS A 89 -2.02 -10.58 -11.13
N GLU A 90 -2.52 -10.00 -10.03
CA GLU A 90 -3.38 -8.83 -10.07
C GLU A 90 -3.09 -7.92 -8.88
N ILE A 91 -3.06 -6.61 -9.11
CA ILE A 91 -2.94 -5.60 -8.04
C ILE A 91 -4.12 -4.63 -8.11
N TRP A 92 -4.82 -4.46 -6.99
CA TRP A 92 -5.84 -3.44 -6.78
C TRP A 92 -5.28 -2.36 -5.88
N HIS A 93 -5.11 -1.15 -6.41
CA HIS A 93 -4.54 -0.02 -5.67
C HIS A 93 -5.53 1.14 -5.59
N ASN A 94 -6.01 1.43 -4.40
CA ASN A 94 -6.85 2.59 -4.13
C ASN A 94 -6.00 3.87 -3.97
N SER A 95 -5.44 4.34 -5.07
CA SER A 95 -4.56 5.51 -5.11
C SER A 95 -5.34 6.84 -5.08
N TYR A 96 -4.78 7.86 -4.43
CA TYR A 96 -5.31 9.22 -4.50
C TYR A 96 -5.32 9.75 -5.94
N ARG A 97 -4.38 9.32 -6.78
CA ARG A 97 -4.32 9.76 -8.20
C ARG A 97 -5.47 9.24 -9.06
N HIS A 98 -6.18 8.21 -8.61
CA HIS A 98 -7.39 7.72 -9.29
C HIS A 98 -8.61 8.62 -9.05
N LEU A 99 -8.53 9.54 -8.07
CA LEU A 99 -9.54 10.55 -7.81
C LEU A 99 -9.41 11.70 -8.84
N GLN A 100 -9.74 11.43 -10.09
CA GLN A 100 -9.83 12.44 -11.14
C GLN A 100 -11.20 13.13 -11.07
N PHE A 101 -11.24 14.26 -10.39
CA PHE A 101 -12.37 15.18 -10.42
C PHE A 101 -12.01 16.40 -11.27
N GLU A 102 -13.01 16.99 -11.93
CA GLU A 102 -12.83 18.31 -12.55
C GLU A 102 -12.47 19.30 -11.45
N LYS A 103 -11.24 19.84 -11.52
CA LYS A 103 -10.82 20.91 -10.62
C LYS A 103 -11.49 22.18 -11.11
N GLU A 104 -12.36 22.77 -10.28
CA GLU A 104 -12.80 24.13 -10.53
C GLU A 104 -11.57 25.05 -10.57
N ASN A 105 -11.52 25.95 -11.54
CA ASN A 105 -10.48 26.97 -11.60
C ASN A 105 -10.70 27.96 -10.46
N VAL A 106 -10.07 27.70 -9.31
CA VAL A 106 -10.05 28.63 -8.20
C VAL A 106 -9.09 29.77 -8.56
N GLU A 107 -9.63 30.92 -8.98
CA GLU A 107 -8.82 32.10 -9.35
C GLU A 107 -8.02 32.66 -8.16
N LYS A 108 -8.55 32.53 -6.93
CA LYS A 108 -7.91 32.99 -5.69
C LYS A 108 -8.42 32.20 -4.49
N ILE A 109 -7.50 31.73 -3.65
CA ILE A 109 -7.80 31.19 -2.33
C ILE A 109 -8.18 32.36 -1.41
N THR A 110 -9.29 32.24 -0.68
CA THR A 110 -9.75 33.24 0.30
C THR A 110 -8.88 33.21 1.57
N GLU A 111 -8.89 34.28 2.37
CA GLU A 111 -8.18 34.32 3.65
C GLU A 111 -8.68 33.27 4.65
N GLN A 112 -9.97 32.92 4.59
CA GLN A 112 -10.57 31.88 5.43
C GLN A 112 -10.03 30.50 5.05
N GLU A 113 -9.96 30.19 3.76
CA GLU A 113 -9.39 28.94 3.25
C GLU A 113 -7.89 28.84 3.57
N LEU A 114 -7.13 29.93 3.44
CA LEU A 114 -5.73 30.00 3.86
C LEU A 114 -5.55 29.74 5.35
N THR A 115 -6.46 30.26 6.18
CA THR A 115 -6.42 30.04 7.64
C THR A 115 -6.68 28.58 7.98
N ILE A 116 -7.66 27.95 7.32
CA ILE A 116 -7.94 26.51 7.47
C ILE A 116 -6.72 25.71 7.02
N LEU A 117 -6.17 25.98 5.84
CA LEU A 117 -5.02 25.26 5.30
C LEU A 117 -3.81 25.34 6.24
N ASN A 118 -3.48 26.53 6.74
CA ASN A 118 -2.36 26.72 7.66
C ASN A 118 -2.58 25.97 8.98
N ARG A 119 -3.82 25.93 9.49
CA ARG A 119 -4.16 25.15 10.68
C ARG A 119 -3.92 23.66 10.45
N GLU A 120 -4.41 23.11 9.35
CA GLU A 120 -4.23 21.70 9.01
C GLU A 120 -2.75 21.34 8.81
N VAL A 121 -1.98 22.20 8.14
CA VAL A 121 -0.53 22.02 7.99
C VAL A 121 0.18 21.99 9.35
N VAL A 122 -0.17 22.91 10.26
CA VAL A 122 0.42 22.95 11.62
C VAL A 122 0.05 21.69 12.42
N LEU A 123 -1.20 21.24 12.34
CA LEU A 123 -1.64 20.00 13.00
C LEU A 123 -0.88 18.79 12.47
N GLY A 124 -0.76 18.66 11.14
CA GLY A 124 0.01 17.58 10.51
C GLY A 124 1.50 17.61 10.87
N SER A 125 2.10 18.81 10.94
CA SER A 125 3.51 19.00 11.31
C SER A 125 3.80 18.56 12.75
N SER A 126 2.85 18.82 13.66
CA SER A 126 2.99 18.45 15.08
C SER A 126 2.98 16.93 15.31
N PHE A 127 2.28 16.18 14.44
CA PHE A 127 2.21 14.71 14.50
C PHE A 127 3.52 14.05 14.05
N LEU A 128 4.16 14.57 13.00
CA LEU A 128 5.40 14.02 12.44
C LEU A 128 6.60 14.15 13.38
N GLN A 129 6.63 15.17 14.25
CA GLN A 129 7.76 15.40 15.15
C GLN A 129 7.90 14.31 16.24
N HIS A 130 6.90 13.43 16.41
CA HIS A 130 6.89 12.41 17.46
C HIS A 130 7.47 11.04 17.06
N GLN A 131 7.74 10.79 15.77
CA GLN A 131 8.25 9.51 15.27
C GLN A 131 9.60 9.69 14.56
N ILE A 132 10.73 9.49 15.25
CA ILE A 132 12.05 9.49 14.61
C ILE A 132 12.77 8.16 14.89
N GLY A 133 12.98 7.37 13.82
CA GLY A 133 13.83 6.19 13.72
C GLY A 133 14.34 5.99 12.28
N LYS A 134 15.62 5.63 12.11
CA LYS A 134 16.37 5.68 10.83
C LYS A 134 15.96 4.59 9.82
N SER A 135 15.37 4.99 8.69
CA SER A 135 15.23 4.20 7.44
C SER A 135 15.46 5.10 6.20
N ARG A 136 15.78 4.52 5.03
CA ARG A 136 15.98 5.25 3.76
C ARG A 136 14.69 5.81 3.17
N ILE A 137 13.55 5.20 3.48
CA ILE A 137 12.22 5.81 3.31
C ILE A 137 12.04 6.70 4.53
N ARG A 138 11.86 8.01 4.32
CA ARG A 138 11.61 8.92 5.43
C ARG A 138 10.15 8.78 5.82
N ASP A 139 9.89 8.31 7.04
CA ASP A 139 8.57 8.38 7.68
C ASP A 139 8.03 9.83 7.73
N GLU A 140 8.88 10.82 7.44
CA GLU A 140 8.58 12.24 7.35
C GLU A 140 7.86 12.66 6.05
N GLU A 141 7.79 11.80 5.02
CA GLU A 141 7.12 12.15 3.76
C GLU A 141 5.60 11.96 3.82
N ILE A 142 4.86 12.90 3.23
CA ILE A 142 3.40 12.80 3.18
C ILE A 142 2.93 11.57 2.38
N SER A 143 1.90 10.89 2.87
CA SER A 143 1.30 9.68 2.28
C SER A 143 1.05 9.78 0.77
N ALA A 144 0.64 10.96 0.27
CA ALA A 144 0.38 11.20 -1.15
C ALA A 144 1.63 11.09 -2.05
N LYS A 145 2.82 11.39 -1.53
CA LYS A 145 4.08 11.19 -2.27
C LYS A 145 4.41 9.71 -2.35
N GLN A 146 4.31 9.01 -1.23
CA GLN A 146 4.55 7.58 -1.13
C GLN A 146 3.56 6.78 -1.98
N ASP A 147 2.29 7.19 -2.05
CA ASP A 147 1.28 6.66 -2.98
C ASP A 147 1.70 6.78 -4.45
N THR A 148 2.34 7.89 -4.83
CA THR A 148 2.82 8.11 -6.19
C THR A 148 3.97 7.17 -6.54
N GLU A 149 4.88 6.96 -5.61
CA GLU A 149 5.99 6.03 -5.76
C GLU A 149 5.48 4.59 -5.85
N LEU A 150 4.51 4.24 -4.98
CA LEU A 150 3.86 2.94 -4.99
C LEU A 150 3.14 2.67 -6.32
N LEU A 151 2.42 3.65 -6.86
CA LEU A 151 1.78 3.55 -8.17
C LEU A 151 2.82 3.23 -9.27
N THR A 152 3.99 3.86 -9.22
CA THR A 152 5.08 3.61 -10.17
C THR A 152 5.58 2.16 -10.07
N TYR A 153 5.68 1.60 -8.86
CA TYR A 153 6.06 0.20 -8.70
C TYR A 153 4.97 -0.77 -9.14
N VAL A 154 3.71 -0.46 -8.85
CA VAL A 154 2.55 -1.24 -9.34
C VAL A 154 2.52 -1.30 -10.87
N GLU A 155 2.74 -0.17 -11.55
CA GLU A 155 2.83 -0.09 -13.01
C GLU A 155 4.01 -0.89 -13.60
N ARG A 156 5.10 -1.05 -12.85
CA ARG A 156 6.24 -1.88 -13.26
C ARG A 156 5.99 -3.37 -13.04
N THR A 157 5.25 -3.73 -11.98
CA THR A 157 4.93 -5.12 -11.65
C THR A 157 3.88 -5.71 -12.60
N GLN A 158 2.88 -4.92 -12.99
CA GLN A 158 1.84 -5.33 -13.93
C GLN A 158 2.08 -4.58 -15.23
N GLU A 159 2.58 -5.22 -16.30
CA GLU A 159 2.64 -4.59 -17.63
C GLU A 159 1.23 -4.08 -18.02
N VAL A 160 0.99 -2.79 -17.77
CA VAL A 160 -0.19 -1.96 -18.07
C VAL A 160 -1.54 -2.69 -18.07
N LEU A 161 -2.10 -2.88 -16.87
CA LEU A 161 -3.56 -3.04 -16.69
C LEU A 161 -3.97 -2.56 -15.29
N ILE A 162 -3.85 -1.25 -15.03
CA ILE A 162 -4.48 -0.64 -13.85
C ILE A 162 -6.00 -0.68 -14.07
N LYS A 163 -6.68 -1.59 -13.37
CA LYS A 163 -8.14 -1.52 -13.22
C LYS A 163 -8.45 -0.45 -12.19
N ASN A 164 -8.86 0.73 -12.67
CA ASN A 164 -9.35 1.80 -11.82
C ASN A 164 -10.51 1.30 -10.96
N LEU A 165 -10.28 1.13 -9.66
CA LEU A 165 -11.37 1.06 -8.69
C LEU A 165 -12.05 2.42 -8.67
N LYS A 166 -13.21 2.53 -9.32
CA LYS A 166 -14.18 3.58 -8.97
C LYS A 166 -14.73 3.25 -7.59
N LEU A 167 -14.01 3.60 -6.54
CA LEU A 167 -14.64 3.74 -5.23
C LEU A 167 -15.54 4.97 -5.30
N THR A 168 -16.84 4.75 -5.48
CA THR A 168 -17.84 5.73 -5.06
C THR A 168 -17.73 5.78 -3.54
N ILE A 169 -17.07 6.81 -3.02
CA ILE A 169 -17.12 7.14 -1.59
C ILE A 169 -18.61 7.45 -1.30
N LEU A 170 -19.27 6.59 -0.52
CA LEU A 170 -20.61 6.83 0.02
C LEU A 170 -20.53 7.82 1.18
#